data_AF-A0A924GHK5-F1
#
_entry.id   AF-A0A924GHK5-F1
#
_cell.length_a   1.000
_cell.length_b   1.000
_cell.length_c   1.000
_cell.angle_alpha   90.00
_cell.angle_beta   90.00
_cell.angle_gamma   90.00
#
_symmetry.space_group_name_H-M   'P 1'
#
loop_
_entity.id
_entity.type
_entity.pdbx_description
1 polymer ?
#
loop_
_entity_poly.entity_id
_entity_poly.type
_entity_poly.pdbx_seq_one_letter_code
_entity_poly.pdbx_strand_id
1 'polypeptide(L)'
;AMNDVNFPVAKVLHGIDVAHEVGLGPIKINMVMKRGQNDQDIVAMARHFKGSPYILRFIEFMDVGASNGWKMGEVVPSAEVISRVNAELPLEEVAPNYNGETSVRWRYRDGSGEIGVISSVTQSFCQSCTRVRVSTDGKLFTCLFATDGHDLRALMRGGCSDEQLSTVMAHIWRERTDRYSELRSAKTRDLRATGEKKIEMSYIGG
;
A
#
# COMPACT_ATOMS: atom_id res chain seq x y z
N ALA A 1 -4.93 -12.63 19.13
CA ALA A 1 -6.00 -11.88 18.45
C ALA A 1 -5.40 -11.22 17.21
N MET A 2 -6.14 -11.16 16.09
CA MET A 2 -5.61 -10.72 14.78
C MET A 2 -5.76 -9.21 14.54
N ASN A 3 -6.37 -8.47 15.48
CA ASN A 3 -6.59 -7.03 15.39
C ASN A 3 -6.63 -6.38 16.79
N ASP A 4 -6.35 -5.07 16.83
CA ASP A 4 -6.38 -4.23 18.04
C ASP A 4 -7.75 -3.62 18.33
N VAL A 5 -8.75 -4.02 17.54
CA VAL A 5 -10.16 -3.69 17.74
C VAL A 5 -10.87 -4.97 18.16
N ASN A 6 -11.79 -4.91 19.12
CA ASN A 6 -12.60 -6.06 19.58
C ASN A 6 -13.62 -6.51 18.51
N PHE A 7 -13.17 -6.76 17.29
CA PHE A 7 -13.98 -7.16 16.15
C PHE A 7 -13.55 -8.56 15.69
N PRO A 8 -14.45 -9.56 15.70
CA PRO A 8 -14.07 -10.93 15.35
C PRO A 8 -13.62 -11.08 13.89
N VAL A 9 -12.50 -11.78 13.66
CA VAL A 9 -12.00 -12.13 12.32
C VAL A 9 -13.07 -12.86 11.49
N ALA A 10 -13.85 -13.73 12.12
CA ALA A 10 -14.95 -14.44 11.47
C ALA A 10 -15.96 -13.50 10.79
N LYS A 11 -16.22 -12.31 11.36
CA LYS A 11 -17.10 -11.32 10.74
C LYS A 11 -16.44 -10.63 9.53
N VAL A 12 -15.12 -10.44 9.56
CA VAL A 12 -14.38 -9.92 8.40
C VAL A 12 -14.40 -10.92 7.26
N LEU A 13 -14.15 -12.20 7.56
CA LEU A 13 -14.20 -13.29 6.58
C LEU A 13 -15.60 -13.43 5.98
N HIS A 14 -16.65 -13.40 6.81
CA HIS A 14 -18.02 -13.40 6.31
C HIS A 14 -18.31 -12.18 5.42
N GLY A 15 -17.80 -11.00 5.76
CA GLY A 15 -17.97 -9.79 4.95
C GLY A 15 -17.33 -9.87 3.56
N ILE A 16 -16.14 -10.49 3.45
CA ILE A 16 -15.50 -10.70 2.13
C ILE A 16 -16.25 -11.75 1.30
N ASP A 17 -16.79 -12.80 1.94
CA ASP A 17 -17.60 -13.82 1.26
C ASP A 17 -18.89 -13.21 0.70
N VAL A 18 -19.63 -12.45 1.51
CA VAL A 18 -20.85 -11.76 1.05
C VAL A 18 -20.52 -10.77 -0.08
N ALA A 19 -19.43 -10.02 0.01
CA ALA A 19 -19.01 -9.10 -1.05
C ALA A 19 -18.73 -9.84 -2.37
N HIS A 20 -18.09 -11.02 -2.30
CA HIS A 20 -17.84 -11.84 -3.46
C HIS A 20 -19.13 -12.37 -4.09
N GLU A 21 -20.04 -12.89 -3.26
CA GLU A 21 -21.33 -13.47 -3.69
C GLU A 21 -22.20 -12.44 -4.43
N VAL A 22 -22.16 -11.17 -4.02
CA VAL A 22 -22.90 -10.09 -4.72
C VAL A 22 -22.15 -9.51 -5.93
N GLY A 23 -21.00 -10.09 -6.30
CA GLY A 23 -20.24 -9.72 -7.50
C GLY A 23 -19.24 -8.58 -7.33
N LEU A 24 -18.91 -8.18 -6.09
CA LEU A 24 -17.83 -7.22 -5.84
C LEU A 24 -16.48 -7.94 -5.95
N GLY A 25 -15.97 -8.08 -7.17
CA GLY A 25 -14.70 -8.78 -7.43
C GLY A 25 -13.87 -8.13 -8.55
N PRO A 26 -12.57 -8.43 -8.63
CA PRO A 26 -11.81 -9.36 -7.76
C PRO A 26 -11.44 -8.76 -6.40
N ILE A 27 -11.71 -9.50 -5.31
CA ILE A 27 -11.36 -9.12 -3.93
C ILE A 27 -9.89 -9.44 -3.66
N LYS A 28 -9.23 -8.51 -2.96
CA LYS A 28 -7.81 -8.59 -2.64
C LYS A 28 -7.62 -8.42 -1.14
N ILE A 29 -6.89 -9.35 -0.54
CA ILE A 29 -6.57 -9.35 0.89
C ILE A 29 -5.17 -8.80 1.05
N ASN A 30 -5.00 -7.73 1.83
CA ASN A 30 -3.68 -7.16 2.07
C ASN A 30 -3.20 -7.53 3.48
N MET A 31 -2.02 -8.13 3.56
CA MET A 31 -1.32 -8.43 4.82
C MET A 31 -0.05 -7.59 4.87
N VAL A 32 0.05 -6.70 5.84
CA VAL A 32 1.30 -6.00 6.14
C VAL A 32 2.15 -6.89 7.03
N MET A 33 3.35 -7.28 6.59
CA MET A 33 4.24 -8.15 7.37
C MET A 33 5.23 -7.32 8.17
N LYS A 34 5.30 -7.59 9.46
CA LYS A 34 6.25 -7.01 10.40
C LYS A 34 7.02 -8.13 11.08
N ARG A 35 8.36 -8.06 11.00
CA ARG A 35 9.26 -9.05 11.58
C ARG A 35 9.09 -9.13 13.09
N GLY A 36 9.01 -10.35 13.61
CA GLY A 36 8.82 -10.65 15.02
C GLY A 36 7.39 -10.45 15.53
N GLN A 37 6.44 -10.09 14.65
CA GLN A 37 5.04 -9.87 15.01
C GLN A 37 4.10 -10.86 14.32
N ASN A 38 4.14 -10.91 12.98
CA ASN A 38 3.24 -11.73 12.17
C ASN A 38 3.94 -12.43 10.99
N ASP A 39 5.27 -12.34 10.88
CA ASP A 39 6.00 -12.91 9.75
C ASP A 39 6.05 -14.45 9.76
N GLN A 40 5.81 -15.07 10.92
CA GLN A 40 5.61 -16.51 11.04
C GLN A 40 4.37 -17.02 10.27
N ASP A 41 3.36 -16.16 10.06
CA ASP A 41 2.07 -16.54 9.49
C ASP A 41 2.05 -16.45 7.95
N ILE A 42 3.14 -16.04 7.31
CA ILE A 42 3.22 -15.82 5.85
C ILE A 42 2.74 -17.05 5.06
N VAL A 43 3.30 -18.23 5.37
CA VAL A 43 2.96 -19.47 4.65
C VAL A 43 1.54 -19.93 4.99
N ALA A 44 1.12 -19.80 6.25
CA ALA A 44 -0.23 -20.17 6.68
C ALA A 44 -1.31 -19.33 5.98
N MET A 45 -1.07 -18.02 5.85
CA MET A 45 -1.94 -17.09 5.12
C MET A 45 -2.00 -17.42 3.63
N ALA A 46 -0.85 -17.68 3.00
CA ALA A 46 -0.82 -18.10 1.60
C ALA A 46 -1.61 -19.40 1.39
N ARG A 47 -1.47 -20.38 2.29
CA ARG A 47 -2.21 -21.65 2.22
C ARG A 47 -3.71 -21.45 2.43
N HIS A 48 -4.12 -20.55 3.32
CA HIS A 48 -5.52 -20.28 3.61
C HIS A 48 -6.28 -19.71 2.40
N PHE A 49 -5.66 -18.78 1.67
CA PHE A 49 -6.30 -18.14 0.52
C PHE A 49 -6.04 -18.83 -0.83
N LYS A 50 -5.10 -19.78 -0.89
CA LYS A 50 -4.87 -20.61 -2.08
C LYS A 50 -6.15 -21.38 -2.47
N GLY A 51 -6.51 -21.32 -3.75
CA GLY A 51 -7.75 -21.93 -4.26
C GLY A 51 -9.03 -21.18 -3.92
N SER A 52 -8.96 -20.10 -3.14
CA SER A 52 -10.10 -19.19 -2.92
C SER A 52 -10.24 -18.21 -4.10
N PRO A 53 -11.38 -17.51 -4.25
CA PRO A 53 -11.54 -16.44 -5.24
C PRO A 53 -10.76 -15.16 -4.88
N TYR A 54 -9.99 -15.16 -3.78
CA TYR A 54 -9.30 -14.00 -3.24
C TYR A 54 -7.82 -13.98 -3.58
N ILE A 55 -7.31 -12.78 -3.89
CA ILE A 55 -5.89 -12.58 -4.16
C ILE A 55 -5.21 -12.03 -2.90
N LEU A 56 -4.33 -12.82 -2.28
CA LEU A 56 -3.53 -12.39 -1.14
C LEU A 56 -2.35 -11.52 -1.59
N ARG A 57 -2.15 -10.38 -0.93
CA ARG A 57 -1.06 -9.44 -1.17
C ARG A 57 -0.29 -9.19 0.11
N PHE A 58 1.00 -9.46 0.06
CA PHE A 58 1.96 -9.21 1.11
C PHE A 58 2.56 -7.81 0.92
N ILE A 59 2.53 -6.97 1.94
CA ILE A 59 3.02 -5.59 1.91
C ILE A 59 4.14 -5.43 2.94
N GLU A 60 5.28 -4.88 2.52
CA GLU A 60 6.36 -4.57 3.46
C GLU A 60 5.92 -3.51 4.46
N PHE A 61 6.14 -3.78 5.75
CA PHE A 61 5.87 -2.82 6.81
C PHE A 61 6.68 -1.53 6.63
N MET A 62 5.99 -0.40 6.65
CA MET A 62 6.56 0.94 6.62
C MET A 62 6.43 1.56 8.01
N ASP A 63 7.54 1.80 8.72
CA ASP A 63 7.51 2.62 9.94
C ASP A 63 7.39 4.10 9.54
N VAL A 64 6.15 4.59 9.62
CA VAL A 64 5.75 5.93 9.19
C VAL A 64 5.66 6.93 10.34
N GLY A 65 5.90 6.53 11.60
CA GLY A 65 5.51 7.34 12.77
C GLY A 65 6.62 7.79 13.72
N ALA A 66 7.76 7.08 13.85
CA ALA A 66 8.65 7.34 15.00
C ALA A 66 10.13 7.59 14.67
N SER A 67 10.65 7.05 13.58
CA SER A 67 12.07 7.15 13.26
C SER A 67 12.27 7.68 11.86
N ASN A 68 13.18 8.63 11.74
CA ASN A 68 13.56 9.30 10.50
C ASN A 68 14.27 8.41 9.45
N GLY A 69 14.36 7.09 9.65
CA GLY A 69 14.70 6.09 8.63
C GLY A 69 13.83 4.81 8.74
N TRP A 70 13.89 3.93 7.75
CA TRP A 70 13.27 2.61 7.83
C TRP A 70 13.94 1.79 8.95
N LYS A 71 13.15 1.24 9.88
CA LYS A 71 13.65 0.23 10.81
C LYS A 71 13.75 -1.10 10.06
N MET A 72 14.86 -1.28 9.34
CA MET A 72 15.08 -2.48 8.52
C MET A 72 14.95 -3.79 9.31
N GLY A 73 15.24 -3.77 10.62
CA GLY A 73 15.03 -4.92 11.50
C GLY A 73 13.57 -5.34 11.67
N GLU A 74 12.60 -4.47 11.38
CA GLU A 74 11.16 -4.78 11.42
C GLU A 74 10.61 -5.16 10.03
N VAL A 75 11.41 -4.98 8.96
CA VAL A 75 10.99 -5.24 7.57
C VAL A 75 11.23 -6.70 7.20
N VAL A 76 10.23 -7.30 6.54
CA VAL A 76 10.35 -8.59 5.86
C VAL A 76 10.40 -8.33 4.35
N PRO A 77 11.57 -8.42 3.69
CA PRO A 77 11.69 -8.20 2.26
C PRO A 77 10.76 -9.08 1.43
N SER A 78 10.21 -8.53 0.35
CA SER A 78 9.34 -9.27 -0.56
C SER A 78 10.01 -10.52 -1.14
N ALA A 79 11.31 -10.48 -1.42
CA ALA A 79 12.07 -11.65 -1.87
C ALA A 79 12.10 -12.78 -0.81
N GLU A 80 12.16 -12.43 0.48
CA GLU A 80 12.09 -13.39 1.59
C GLU A 80 10.70 -14.03 1.67
N VAL A 81 9.63 -13.23 1.50
CA VAL A 81 8.25 -13.72 1.44
C VAL A 81 8.09 -14.74 0.31
N ILE A 82 8.52 -14.39 -0.91
CA ILE A 82 8.44 -15.29 -2.06
C ILE A 82 9.24 -16.56 -1.81
N SER A 83 10.45 -16.46 -1.25
CA SER A 83 11.27 -17.64 -0.92
C SER A 83 10.57 -18.57 0.07
N ARG A 84 10.01 -18.03 1.17
CA ARG A 84 9.27 -18.79 2.19
C ARG A 84 8.04 -19.48 1.60
N VAL A 85 7.25 -18.78 0.79
CA VAL A 85 6.05 -19.36 0.17
C VAL A 85 6.42 -20.40 -0.88
N ASN A 86 7.36 -20.09 -1.78
CA ASN A 86 7.75 -20.97 -2.88
C ASN A 86 8.37 -22.30 -2.41
N ALA A 87 8.96 -22.34 -1.21
CA ALA A 87 9.46 -23.58 -0.61
C ALA A 87 8.36 -24.61 -0.31
N GLU A 88 7.13 -24.14 -0.05
CA GLU A 88 5.99 -24.97 0.39
C GLU A 88 4.87 -25.02 -0.66
N LEU A 89 4.70 -23.92 -1.40
CA LEU A 89 3.65 -23.69 -2.39
C LEU A 89 4.33 -23.11 -3.65
N PRO A 90 4.77 -23.94 -4.61
CA PRO A 90 5.57 -23.49 -5.73
C PRO A 90 4.91 -22.36 -6.53
N LEU A 91 5.69 -21.30 -6.78
CA LEU A 91 5.29 -20.08 -7.47
C LEU A 91 6.08 -19.89 -8.77
N GLU A 92 5.50 -19.10 -9.66
CA GLU A 92 6.20 -18.47 -10.78
C GLU A 92 5.71 -17.03 -10.97
N GLU A 93 6.65 -16.15 -11.29
CA GLU A 93 6.34 -14.73 -11.52
C GLU A 93 5.50 -14.59 -12.79
N VAL A 94 4.52 -13.69 -12.77
CA VAL A 94 3.69 -13.38 -13.93
C VAL A 94 3.77 -11.91 -14.29
N ALA A 95 3.61 -11.62 -15.57
CA ALA A 95 3.64 -10.27 -16.09
C ALA A 95 2.60 -9.36 -15.40
N PRO A 96 2.90 -8.07 -15.23
CA PRO A 96 1.95 -7.12 -14.70
C PRO A 96 0.73 -7.00 -15.64
N ASN A 97 -0.43 -6.71 -15.06
CA ASN A 97 -1.67 -6.46 -15.81
C ASN A 97 -1.63 -5.13 -16.56
N TYR A 98 -0.87 -4.16 -16.06
CA TYR A 98 -0.77 -2.81 -16.61
C TYR A 98 0.54 -2.13 -16.20
N ASN A 99 0.93 -1.11 -16.96
CA ASN A 99 2.13 -0.32 -16.67
C ASN A 99 2.01 0.39 -15.31
N GLY A 100 3.02 0.22 -14.46
CA GLY A 100 3.03 0.82 -13.12
C GLY A 100 2.23 0.03 -12.06
N GLU A 101 1.85 -1.22 -12.33
CA GLU A 101 1.32 -2.10 -11.28
C GLU A 101 2.33 -2.22 -10.13
N THR A 102 1.91 -1.84 -8.91
CA THR A 102 2.80 -1.76 -7.74
C THR A 102 3.03 -3.11 -7.07
N SER A 103 2.18 -4.09 -7.36
CA SER A 103 2.28 -5.45 -6.83
C SER A 103 2.96 -6.31 -7.88
N VAL A 104 4.11 -6.89 -7.54
CA VAL A 104 4.66 -7.98 -8.35
C VAL A 104 3.78 -9.20 -8.15
N ARG A 105 3.39 -9.85 -9.24
CA ARG A 105 2.41 -10.94 -9.23
C ARG A 105 3.11 -12.28 -9.37
N TRP A 106 2.61 -13.26 -8.61
CA TRP A 106 3.11 -14.62 -8.61
C TRP A 106 1.92 -15.57 -8.67
N ARG A 107 1.92 -16.50 -9.61
CA ARG A 107 0.89 -17.55 -9.67
C ARG A 107 1.41 -18.85 -9.05
N TYR A 108 0.51 -19.63 -8.46
CA TYR A 108 0.85 -21.00 -8.07
C TYR A 108 1.01 -21.87 -9.31
N ARG A 109 2.06 -22.70 -9.34
CA ARG A 109 2.37 -23.57 -10.50
C ARG A 109 1.30 -24.64 -10.77
N ASP A 110 0.49 -24.96 -9.77
CA ASP A 110 -0.65 -25.88 -9.89
C ASP A 110 -1.93 -25.21 -10.42
N GLY A 111 -1.89 -23.91 -10.73
CA GLY A 111 -3.02 -23.17 -11.31
C GLY A 111 -4.09 -22.73 -10.32
N SER A 112 -3.91 -22.93 -9.01
CA SER A 112 -4.92 -22.62 -7.98
C SER A 112 -4.98 -21.14 -7.54
N GLY A 113 -4.56 -20.22 -8.41
CA GLY A 113 -4.64 -18.77 -8.19
C GLY A 113 -3.28 -18.09 -8.06
N GLU A 114 -3.29 -16.90 -7.44
CA GLU A 114 -2.13 -16.02 -7.37
C GLU A 114 -2.00 -15.29 -6.02
N ILE A 115 -0.77 -14.86 -5.75
CA ILE A 115 -0.44 -13.90 -4.69
C ILE A 115 0.28 -12.68 -5.29
N GLY A 116 0.31 -11.60 -4.52
CA GLY A 116 1.11 -10.42 -4.83
C GLY A 116 2.08 -10.06 -3.72
N VAL A 117 3.18 -9.40 -4.07
CA VAL A 117 4.08 -8.73 -3.12
C VAL A 117 4.21 -7.25 -3.48
N ILE A 118 4.12 -6.38 -2.48
CA ILE A 118 4.27 -4.93 -2.60
C ILE A 118 5.51 -4.52 -1.82
N SER A 119 6.60 -4.28 -2.55
CA SER A 119 7.93 -3.94 -2.04
C SER A 119 8.05 -2.45 -1.63
N SER A 120 7.19 -1.97 -0.73
CA SER A 120 7.11 -0.56 -0.34
C SER A 120 8.41 0.04 0.21
N VAL A 121 9.33 -0.78 0.72
CA VAL A 121 10.62 -0.35 1.29
C VAL A 121 11.79 -0.76 0.39
N THR A 122 11.87 -2.04 0.03
CA THR A 122 13.04 -2.62 -0.65
C THR A 122 13.10 -2.27 -2.13
N GLN A 123 11.96 -1.96 -2.77
CA GLN A 123 11.89 -1.53 -4.18
C GLN A 123 10.82 -0.43 -4.35
N SER A 124 11.21 0.82 -4.09
CA SER A 124 10.28 1.94 -4.16
C SER A 124 9.73 2.17 -5.58
N PHE A 125 8.43 2.45 -5.68
CA PHE A 125 7.72 2.72 -6.94
C PHE A 125 7.30 4.19 -7.09
N CYS A 126 8.11 5.13 -6.57
CA CYS A 126 7.79 6.56 -6.66
C CYS A 126 7.80 7.07 -8.12
N GLN A 127 8.71 6.56 -8.95
CA GLN A 127 8.90 6.98 -10.33
C GLN A 127 7.69 6.69 -11.23
N SER A 128 6.97 5.60 -10.98
CA SER A 128 5.74 5.23 -11.69
C SER A 128 4.47 5.63 -10.93
N CYS A 129 4.59 6.37 -9.81
CA CYS A 129 3.44 6.74 -8.99
C CYS A 129 2.60 7.81 -9.68
N THR A 130 1.35 7.48 -10.02
CA THR A 130 0.35 8.36 -10.65
C THR A 130 -0.80 8.73 -9.71
N ARG A 131 -0.59 8.62 -8.39
CA ARG A 131 -1.63 8.83 -7.38
C ARG A 131 -1.69 10.28 -6.88
N VAL A 132 -2.91 10.78 -6.73
CA VAL A 132 -3.28 11.95 -5.94
C VAL A 132 -4.31 11.51 -4.90
N ARG A 133 -4.40 12.20 -3.77
CA ARG A 133 -5.35 11.90 -2.69
C ARG A 133 -6.08 13.16 -2.28
N VAL A 134 -7.31 12.98 -1.80
CA VAL A 134 -8.09 14.05 -1.17
C VAL A 134 -8.40 13.60 0.25
N SER A 135 -8.04 14.43 1.23
CA SER A 135 -8.35 14.19 2.64
C SER A 135 -9.83 14.40 2.93
N THR A 136 -10.27 13.95 4.11
CA THR A 136 -11.65 14.08 4.57
C THR A 136 -12.12 15.53 4.75
N ASP A 137 -11.21 16.46 5.03
CA ASP A 137 -11.48 17.90 5.08
C ASP A 137 -11.33 18.62 3.73
N GLY A 138 -11.06 17.86 2.65
CA GLY A 138 -11.09 18.34 1.27
C GLY A 138 -9.80 18.99 0.79
N LYS A 139 -8.65 18.55 1.28
CA LYS A 139 -7.33 18.97 0.80
C LYS A 139 -6.73 17.93 -0.15
N LEU A 140 -6.11 18.40 -1.22
CA LEU A 140 -5.39 17.56 -2.17
C LEU A 140 -3.94 17.35 -1.74
N PHE A 141 -3.51 16.09 -1.74
CA PHE A 141 -2.14 15.66 -1.46
C PHE A 141 -1.59 14.86 -2.63
N THR A 142 -0.36 15.18 -3.03
CA THR A 142 0.38 14.54 -4.13
C THR A 142 1.26 13.36 -3.68
N CYS A 143 1.34 13.14 -2.36
CA CYS A 143 2.03 12.02 -1.75
C CYS A 143 1.28 11.48 -0.54
N LEU A 144 1.47 10.19 -0.25
CA LEU A 144 1.01 9.57 1.00
C LEU A 144 1.75 10.11 2.25
N PHE A 145 2.87 10.81 2.05
CA PHE A 145 3.75 11.29 3.10
C PHE A 145 3.99 12.80 3.02
N ALA A 146 3.15 13.52 2.30
CA ALA A 146 3.24 14.98 2.20
C ALA A 146 3.04 15.62 3.58
N THR A 147 3.64 16.78 3.81
CA THR A 147 3.44 17.56 5.04
C THR A 147 2.24 18.51 4.92
N ASP A 148 2.00 19.00 3.70
CA ASP A 148 1.01 20.01 3.39
C ASP A 148 0.14 19.58 2.20
N GLY A 149 -1.06 20.15 2.11
CA GLY A 149 -2.03 19.87 1.06
C GLY A 149 -2.73 21.13 0.57
N HIS A 150 -3.27 21.07 -0.65
CA HIS A 150 -3.94 22.19 -1.30
C HIS A 150 -5.44 22.18 -0.99
N ASP A 151 -5.99 23.28 -0.47
CA ASP A 151 -7.41 23.34 -0.03
C ASP A 151 -8.39 23.43 -1.22
N LEU A 152 -8.76 22.28 -1.77
CA LEU A 152 -9.74 22.18 -2.84
C LEU A 152 -11.14 22.59 -2.36
N ARG A 153 -11.48 22.29 -1.11
CA ARG A 153 -12.78 22.62 -0.55
C ARG A 153 -13.02 24.13 -0.53
N ALA A 154 -12.02 24.91 -0.13
CA ALA A 154 -12.09 26.38 -0.17
C ALA A 154 -12.26 26.88 -1.61
N LEU A 155 -11.49 26.35 -2.57
CA LEU A 155 -11.60 26.70 -3.99
C LEU A 155 -13.02 26.45 -4.53
N MET A 156 -13.55 25.24 -4.31
CA MET A 156 -14.89 24.86 -4.79
C MET A 156 -15.99 25.70 -4.11
N ARG A 157 -15.88 25.94 -2.80
CA ARG A 157 -16.84 26.78 -2.07
C ARG A 157 -16.73 28.26 -2.39
N GLY A 158 -15.61 28.69 -2.93
CA GLY A 158 -15.40 30.03 -3.48
C GLY A 158 -16.08 30.24 -4.85
N GLY A 159 -16.71 29.21 -5.42
CA GLY A 159 -17.44 29.31 -6.68
C GLY A 159 -16.55 29.19 -7.92
N CYS A 160 -15.44 28.46 -7.84
CA CYS A 160 -14.65 28.18 -9.04
C CYS A 160 -15.44 27.34 -10.05
N SER A 161 -15.20 27.61 -11.34
CA SER A 161 -15.68 26.77 -12.45
C SER A 161 -14.83 25.50 -12.58
N ASP A 162 -15.36 24.50 -13.30
CA ASP A 162 -14.65 23.25 -13.59
C ASP A 162 -13.35 23.51 -14.37
N GLU A 163 -13.34 24.49 -15.28
CA GLU A 163 -12.14 24.90 -16.02
C GLU A 163 -11.06 25.47 -15.10
N GLN A 164 -11.46 26.30 -14.13
CA GLN A 164 -10.54 26.84 -13.13
C GLN A 164 -9.99 25.74 -12.22
N LEU A 165 -10.86 24.83 -11.75
CA LEU A 165 -10.45 23.70 -10.91
C LEU A 165 -9.48 22.78 -11.65
N SER A 166 -9.79 22.43 -12.91
CA SER A 166 -8.92 21.63 -13.78
C SER A 166 -7.55 22.29 -13.98
N THR A 167 -7.53 23.61 -14.20
CA THR A 167 -6.29 24.39 -14.36
C THR A 167 -5.42 24.32 -13.10
N VAL A 168 -6.02 24.50 -11.92
CA VAL A 168 -5.32 24.41 -10.63
C VAL A 168 -4.78 23.01 -10.40
N MET A 169 -5.59 21.97 -10.61
CA MET A 169 -5.16 20.58 -10.44
C MET A 169 -4.02 20.20 -11.39
N ALA A 170 -4.09 20.62 -12.65
CA ALA A 170 -3.03 20.40 -13.63
C ALA A 170 -1.73 21.11 -13.25
N HIS A 171 -1.82 22.32 -12.69
CA HIS A 171 -0.65 23.04 -12.19
C HIS A 171 0.00 22.30 -11.01
N ILE A 172 -0.79 21.94 -9.99
CA ILE A 172 -0.30 21.15 -8.83
C ILE A 172 0.38 19.87 -9.30
N TRP A 173 -0.23 19.16 -10.26
CA TRP A 173 0.33 17.91 -10.77
C TRP A 173 1.65 18.11 -11.54
N ARG A 174 1.79 19.21 -12.30
CA ARG A 174 3.03 19.53 -13.02
C ARG A 174 4.18 19.90 -12.08
N GLU A 175 3.88 20.52 -10.95
CA GLU A 175 4.88 20.91 -9.95
C GLU A 175 5.25 19.78 -8.98
N ARG A 176 4.48 18.69 -8.98
CA ARG A 176 4.71 17.52 -8.14
C ARG A 176 6.12 16.97 -8.32
N THR A 177 6.88 16.97 -7.23
CA THR A 177 8.21 16.34 -7.14
C THR A 177 8.28 15.26 -6.06
N ASP A 178 7.12 14.86 -5.51
CA ASP A 178 7.02 13.91 -4.42
C ASP A 178 7.54 12.51 -4.77
N ARG A 179 8.54 12.07 -4.02
CA ARG A 179 9.17 10.74 -4.12
C ARG A 179 9.70 10.28 -2.76
N TYR A 180 8.85 10.35 -1.74
CA TYR A 180 9.23 10.15 -0.34
C TYR A 180 9.96 8.81 -0.10
N SER A 181 9.39 7.69 -0.56
CA SER A 181 10.01 6.37 -0.33
C SER A 181 11.37 6.25 -1.02
N GLU A 182 11.54 6.82 -2.22
CA GLU A 182 12.81 6.85 -2.95
C GLU A 182 13.87 7.65 -2.19
N LEU A 183 13.51 8.85 -1.71
CA LEU A 183 14.41 9.70 -0.92
C LEU A 183 14.81 9.03 0.39
N ARG A 184 13.91 8.29 1.03
CA ARG A 184 14.24 7.50 2.24
C ARG A 184 15.19 6.36 1.96
N SER A 185 14.93 5.56 0.94
CA SER A 185 15.80 4.45 0.58
C SER A 185 17.22 4.95 0.27
N ALA A 186 17.36 6.10 -0.38
CA ALA A 186 18.65 6.75 -0.65
C ALA A 186 19.33 7.38 0.59
N LYS A 187 18.57 7.81 1.61
CA LYS A 187 19.08 8.60 2.76
C LYS A 187 18.73 8.01 4.12
N THR A 188 18.69 6.68 4.25
CA THR A 188 18.35 5.99 5.52
C THR A 188 19.23 6.44 6.71
N ARG A 189 20.47 6.88 6.44
CA ARG A 189 21.38 7.43 7.46
C ARG A 189 21.20 8.93 7.74
N ASP A 190 20.84 9.74 6.75
CA ASP A 190 20.98 11.21 6.81
C ASP A 190 19.67 11.94 7.14
N LEU A 191 18.51 11.29 7.00
CA LEU A 191 17.20 11.92 7.25
C LEU A 191 16.85 12.11 8.72
N ARG A 192 17.71 11.67 9.66
CA ARG A 192 17.53 11.81 11.10
C ARG A 192 17.34 13.25 11.61
N ALA A 193 17.59 14.26 10.78
CA ALA A 193 17.81 15.63 11.21
C ALA A 193 16.62 16.62 11.12
N THR A 194 15.53 16.38 10.38
CA THR A 194 14.64 17.50 10.02
C THR A 194 13.39 17.72 10.89
N GLY A 195 12.96 16.78 11.74
CA GLY A 195 11.94 17.04 12.78
C GLY A 195 10.54 17.51 12.32
N GLU A 196 10.26 17.55 11.02
CA GLU A 196 8.98 18.02 10.48
C GLU A 196 7.85 17.00 10.76
N LYS A 197 6.73 17.51 11.28
CA LYS A 197 5.51 16.71 11.52
C LYS A 197 4.86 16.38 10.18
N LYS A 198 4.58 15.10 9.97
CA LYS A 198 3.95 14.58 8.75
C LYS A 198 2.47 14.32 9.00
N ILE A 199 1.69 14.29 7.92
CA ILE A 199 0.31 13.82 8.00
C ILE A 199 0.28 12.30 8.17
N GLU A 200 -0.68 11.81 8.93
CA GLU A 200 -0.89 10.37 9.11
C GLU A 200 -1.57 9.76 7.89
N MET A 201 -1.21 8.50 7.55
CA MET A 201 -1.83 7.83 6.40
C MET A 201 -3.34 7.66 6.59
N SER A 202 -3.79 7.44 7.83
CA SER A 202 -5.21 7.35 8.19
C SER A 202 -6.00 8.64 7.88
N TYR A 203 -5.35 9.81 7.91
CA TYR A 203 -5.98 11.09 7.61
C TYR A 203 -6.27 11.29 6.11
N ILE A 204 -5.48 10.64 5.24
CA ILE A 204 -5.61 10.74 3.77
C ILE A 204 -6.02 9.42 3.10
N GLY A 205 -6.68 8.53 3.85
CA GLY A 205 -7.26 7.28 3.34
C GLY A 205 -6.22 6.25 2.91
N GLY A 206 -5.09 6.16 3.60
CA GLY A 206 -4.05 5.14 3.43
C GLY A 206 -4.16 4.00 4.42
#